data_AF-A0A367QBW6-F1
#
_entry.id   AF-A0A367QBW6-F1
#
_cell.length_a   1.000
_cell.length_b   1.000
_cell.length_c   1.000
_cell.angle_alpha   90.00
_cell.angle_beta   90.00
_cell.angle_gamma   90.00
#
_symmetry.space_group_name_H-M   'P 1'
#
loop_
_entity.id
_entity.type
_entity.pdbx_description
1 polymer ?
#
loop_
_entity_poly.entity_id
_entity_poly.type
_entity_poly.pdbx_seq_one_letter_code
_entity_poly.pdbx_strand_id
1 'polypeptide(L)'
;MRQDFVSQFLGNVDDKNSLLKLALNRGWLNCVGIDTNRKPVYAFFHASFQEYFAAKAIDDWHFFLNHVPNNPSQGTYRIFEPQWKQTILLWLGRENLAQEQKEAFIQTLVEFDDGCGNWHRRKVDKGFYEYQAYLIAAAGIAEFRHCSRTDEIVNQIVKWGFGYFKTQKQKWVTFLDPIEKEAKMALRETERTKAITVLIQLLESTYAHKNARLQVAYSLGEIGIGNKQTITALEQLLKSTNLDERTRGQAAVSLWEIDPGNKKAISALVQLLESADVDSISHEIDLLAPRRIYMHYLTCGLAAHSLEQIDPSNEQAIAALVNLLASTDSVQQFRKIYIDEPTKHMATEFLLPFEIYYENIRRQVAESLGKILQNNQDRFEVVKTLSGYWLLYGEYYDLAWKCAQNMPYPDFYQAWHQHNVATRTMQSLKRILFPIIWVFLQLQRYK
;
A
#
# COMPACT_ATOMS: atom_id res chain seq x y z
N MET A 1 34.90 12.40 -6.20
CA MET A 1 36.02 13.02 -5.44
C MET A 1 37.28 12.96 -6.29
N ARG A 2 37.97 14.09 -6.51
CA ARG A 2 39.22 14.12 -7.32
C ARG A 2 40.39 13.52 -6.54
N GLN A 3 41.36 12.91 -7.24
CA GLN A 3 42.51 12.27 -6.61
C GLN A 3 43.24 13.16 -5.61
N ASP A 4 43.49 14.43 -5.94
CA ASP A 4 44.24 15.34 -5.05
C ASP A 4 43.57 15.49 -3.68
N PHE A 5 42.23 15.61 -3.67
CA PHE A 5 41.46 15.65 -2.43
C PHE A 5 41.51 14.31 -1.69
N VAL A 6 41.30 13.20 -2.40
CA VAL A 6 41.28 11.87 -1.76
C VAL A 6 42.64 11.51 -1.18
N SER A 7 43.73 11.82 -1.89
CA SER A 7 45.09 11.52 -1.43
C SER A 7 45.54 12.37 -0.25
N GLN A 8 44.93 13.54 -0.04
CA GLN A 8 45.16 14.33 1.18
C GLN A 8 44.72 13.59 2.45
N PHE A 9 43.62 12.83 2.38
CA PHE A 9 43.05 12.15 3.55
C PHE A 9 43.41 10.67 3.63
N LEU A 10 43.55 9.99 2.49
CA LEU A 10 43.74 8.54 2.42
C LEU A 10 45.14 8.11 1.95
N GLY A 11 46.02 9.07 1.65
CA GLY A 11 47.38 8.82 1.18
C GLY A 11 47.46 8.57 -0.33
N ASN A 12 48.69 8.32 -0.82
CA ASN A 12 48.95 8.16 -2.24
C ASN A 12 48.54 6.76 -2.74
N VAL A 13 47.85 6.69 -3.88
CA VAL A 13 47.40 5.44 -4.51
C VAL A 13 48.55 4.49 -4.89
N ASP A 14 49.74 5.03 -5.13
CA ASP A 14 50.94 4.26 -5.48
C ASP A 14 51.60 3.61 -4.26
N ASP A 15 51.30 4.09 -3.05
CA ASP A 15 51.73 3.45 -1.81
C ASP A 15 50.82 2.27 -1.49
N LYS A 16 51.39 1.07 -1.49
CA LYS A 16 50.69 -0.21 -1.23
C LYS A 16 50.07 -0.27 0.17
N ASN A 17 50.60 0.50 1.12
CA ASN A 17 50.12 0.53 2.51
C ASN A 17 49.17 1.70 2.77
N SER A 18 48.87 2.54 1.78
CA SER A 18 47.94 3.66 1.95
C SER A 18 46.50 3.18 2.19
N LEU A 19 45.75 3.98 2.94
CA LEU A 19 44.31 3.77 3.14
C LEU A 19 43.55 3.83 1.81
N LEU A 20 44.01 4.65 0.86
CA LEU A 20 43.43 4.75 -0.47
C LEU A 20 43.55 3.42 -1.22
N LYS A 21 44.74 2.80 -1.22
CA LYS A 21 44.94 1.51 -1.88
C LYS A 21 44.12 0.41 -1.23
N LEU A 22 44.02 0.41 0.09
CA LEU A 22 43.17 -0.53 0.83
C LEU A 22 41.68 -0.32 0.51
N ALA A 23 41.19 0.91 0.48
CA ALA A 23 39.80 1.24 0.16
C ALA A 23 39.42 0.83 -1.27
N LEU A 24 40.34 0.99 -2.23
CA LEU A 24 40.16 0.51 -3.61
C LEU A 24 40.12 -1.02 -3.68
N ASN A 25 41.05 -1.71 -3.02
CA ASN A 25 41.13 -3.17 -3.03
C ASN A 25 39.91 -3.84 -2.38
N ARG A 26 39.28 -3.17 -1.39
CA ARG A 26 38.07 -3.64 -0.70
C ARG A 26 36.78 -3.21 -1.39
N GLY A 27 36.87 -2.47 -2.50
CA GLY A 27 35.72 -1.96 -3.24
C GLY A 27 34.91 -0.91 -2.49
N TRP A 28 35.49 -0.23 -1.49
CA TRP A 28 34.80 0.86 -0.78
C TRP A 28 34.79 2.13 -1.63
N LEU A 29 35.91 2.41 -2.28
CA LEU A 29 36.07 3.46 -3.29
C LEU A 29 36.35 2.81 -4.63
N ASN A 30 35.83 3.39 -5.71
CA ASN A 30 36.09 2.99 -7.08
C ASN A 30 36.60 4.17 -7.89
N CYS A 31 37.56 3.93 -8.78
CA CYS A 31 37.89 4.88 -9.82
C CYS A 31 36.76 4.87 -10.86
N VAL A 32 36.02 5.98 -10.95
CA VAL A 32 34.84 6.12 -11.84
C VAL A 32 35.13 6.93 -13.09
N GLY A 33 36.34 7.49 -13.21
CA GLY A 33 36.74 8.26 -14.36
C GLY A 33 38.02 9.03 -14.11
N ILE A 34 38.31 9.97 -15.01
CA ILE A 34 39.50 10.81 -14.98
C ILE A 34 39.02 12.26 -15.20
N ASP A 35 39.58 13.21 -14.45
CA ASP A 35 39.24 14.62 -14.57
C ASP A 35 39.96 15.33 -15.74
N THR A 36 39.70 16.62 -15.90
CA THR A 36 40.29 17.47 -16.95
C THR A 36 41.82 17.55 -16.88
N ASN A 37 42.41 17.27 -15.72
CA ASN A 37 43.84 17.28 -15.48
C ASN A 37 44.46 15.87 -15.62
N ARG A 38 43.71 14.92 -16.18
CA ARG A 38 44.09 13.51 -16.34
C ARG A 38 44.34 12.78 -15.01
N LYS A 39 43.69 13.22 -13.92
CA LYS A 39 43.77 12.55 -12.62
C LYS A 39 42.51 11.71 -12.33
N PRO A 40 42.65 10.48 -11.80
CA PRO A 40 41.56 9.67 -11.29
C PRO A 40 40.51 10.43 -10.46
N VAL A 41 39.25 10.10 -10.71
CA VAL A 41 38.10 10.52 -9.91
C VAL A 41 37.52 9.30 -9.24
N TYR A 42 37.34 9.39 -7.93
CA TYR A 42 36.84 8.32 -7.10
C TYR A 42 35.40 8.57 -6.63
N ALA A 43 34.61 7.52 -6.51
CA ALA A 43 33.31 7.54 -5.86
C ALA A 43 33.17 6.33 -4.92
N PHE A 44 32.31 6.43 -3.91
CA PHE A 44 31.96 5.26 -3.12
C PHE A 44 31.21 4.26 -3.98
N PHE A 45 31.39 2.97 -3.71
CA PHE A 45 30.64 1.92 -4.41
C PHE A 45 29.13 2.03 -4.18
N HIS A 46 28.72 2.46 -2.99
CA HIS A 46 27.32 2.67 -2.64
C HIS A 46 27.15 3.94 -1.82
N ALA A 47 26.05 4.68 -2.03
CA ALA A 47 25.76 5.94 -1.35
C ALA A 47 25.71 5.80 0.18
N SER A 48 25.27 4.65 0.69
CA SER A 48 25.25 4.35 2.13
C SER A 48 26.61 4.46 2.81
N PHE A 49 27.71 4.13 2.12
CA PHE A 49 29.06 4.32 2.67
C PHE A 49 29.39 5.80 2.80
N GLN A 50 29.06 6.60 1.78
CA GLN A 50 29.26 8.05 1.81
C GLN A 50 28.50 8.67 2.98
N GLU A 51 27.23 8.32 3.15
CA GLU A 51 26.36 8.84 4.22
C GLU A 51 26.86 8.43 5.60
N TYR A 52 27.32 7.18 5.76
CA TYR A 52 27.89 6.68 7.01
C TYR A 52 29.18 7.40 7.39
N PHE A 53 30.12 7.54 6.45
CA PHE A 53 31.37 8.24 6.72
C PHE A 53 31.16 9.75 6.96
N ALA A 54 30.23 10.37 6.24
CA ALA A 54 29.82 11.75 6.50
C ALA A 54 29.26 11.88 7.93
N ALA A 55 28.37 10.98 8.35
CA ALA A 55 27.81 10.99 9.71
C ALA A 55 28.88 10.80 10.79
N LYS A 56 29.93 10.02 10.51
CA LYS A 56 31.08 9.84 11.42
C LYS A 56 31.99 11.07 11.51
N ALA A 57 32.09 11.86 10.45
CA ALA A 57 32.94 13.05 10.40
C ALA A 57 32.30 14.29 11.04
N ILE A 58 31.00 14.26 11.33
CA ILE A 58 30.25 15.37 11.93
C ILE A 58 30.16 15.15 13.44
N ASP A 59 30.76 16.04 14.23
CA ASP A 59 30.76 15.93 15.69
C ASP A 59 29.60 16.69 16.36
N ASP A 60 29.12 17.76 15.73
CA ASP A 60 28.11 18.67 16.27
C ASP A 60 26.89 18.74 15.34
N TRP A 61 25.68 18.59 15.89
CA TRP A 61 24.44 18.66 15.12
C TRP A 61 24.16 20.05 14.54
N HIS A 62 24.80 21.11 15.06
CA HIS A 62 24.71 22.45 14.47
C HIS A 62 25.20 22.49 13.01
N PHE A 63 26.00 21.49 12.60
CA PHE A 63 26.32 21.28 11.20
C PHE A 63 25.05 21.07 10.35
N PHE A 64 24.05 20.35 10.86
CA PHE A 64 22.79 20.12 10.16
C PHE A 64 21.83 21.29 10.30
N LEU A 65 21.79 21.90 11.49
CA LEU A 65 20.84 22.94 11.83
C LEU A 65 21.46 24.03 12.70
N ASN A 66 21.56 25.24 12.15
CA ASN A 66 21.82 26.44 12.92
C ASN A 66 20.66 27.40 12.65
N HIS A 67 19.64 27.35 13.49
CA HIS A 67 18.43 28.13 13.30
C HIS A 67 18.65 29.58 13.78
N VAL A 68 18.42 30.53 12.88
CA VAL A 68 18.53 31.98 13.17
C VAL A 68 17.15 32.61 12.94
N PRO A 69 16.35 32.78 14.02
CA PRO A 69 15.03 33.37 13.91
C PRO A 69 15.07 34.74 13.25
N ASN A 70 14.07 35.05 12.43
CA ASN A 70 13.92 36.32 11.69
C ASN A 70 15.03 36.63 10.67
N ASN A 71 16.09 35.82 10.56
CA ASN A 71 17.13 35.98 9.54
C ASN A 71 17.65 34.63 9.01
N PRO A 72 16.78 33.84 8.34
CA PRO A 72 17.13 32.50 7.88
C PRO A 72 18.29 32.47 6.87
N SER A 73 18.60 33.59 6.21
CA SER A 73 19.75 33.68 5.29
C SER A 73 21.11 33.47 5.98
N GLN A 74 21.18 33.67 7.30
CA GLN A 74 22.39 33.47 8.10
C GLN A 74 22.43 32.09 8.79
N GLY A 75 21.33 31.33 8.68
CA GLY A 75 21.21 30.02 9.29
C GLY A 75 21.73 28.89 8.40
N THR A 76 21.70 27.69 8.95
CA THR A 76 21.99 26.44 8.24
C THR A 76 20.80 25.51 8.41
N TYR A 77 20.30 24.95 7.31
CA TYR A 77 19.06 24.17 7.28
C TYR A 77 19.18 22.88 6.47
N ARG A 78 20.30 22.17 6.62
CA ARG A 78 20.56 20.89 5.93
C ARG A 78 19.52 19.82 6.28
N ILE A 79 18.81 19.99 7.40
CA ILE A 79 17.66 19.16 7.77
C ILE A 79 16.53 19.15 6.72
N PHE A 80 16.43 20.15 5.84
CA PHE A 80 15.44 20.23 4.76
C PHE A 80 16.00 19.90 3.39
N GLU A 81 17.29 19.54 3.32
CA GLU A 81 17.97 19.11 2.11
C GLU A 81 17.91 17.57 2.02
N PRO A 82 17.20 16.98 1.04
CA PRO A 82 16.96 15.53 0.99
C PRO A 82 18.22 14.67 1.07
N GLN A 83 19.34 15.14 0.52
CA GLN A 83 20.62 14.45 0.53
C GLN A 83 21.22 14.23 1.93
N TRP A 84 20.79 14.99 2.94
CA TRP A 84 21.32 14.89 4.30
C TRP A 84 20.48 14.01 5.21
N LYS A 85 19.25 13.64 4.82
CA LYS A 85 18.33 12.87 5.67
C LYS A 85 19.01 11.60 6.21
N GLN A 86 19.58 10.78 5.34
CA GLN A 86 20.21 9.52 5.77
C GLN A 86 21.46 9.74 6.63
N THR A 87 22.24 10.78 6.35
CA THR A 87 23.38 11.17 7.20
C THR A 87 22.92 11.60 8.59
N ILE A 88 21.83 12.35 8.71
CA ILE A 88 21.23 12.77 9.99
C ILE A 88 20.77 11.55 10.80
N LEU A 89 20.07 10.61 10.17
CA LEU A 89 19.60 9.38 10.83
C LEU A 89 20.78 8.54 11.33
N LEU A 90 21.79 8.31 10.49
CA LEU A 90 23.01 7.61 10.88
C LEU A 90 23.78 8.34 11.99
N TRP A 91 23.76 9.67 12.00
CA TRP A 91 24.38 10.47 13.05
C TRP A 91 23.66 10.28 14.40
N LEU A 92 22.33 10.29 14.42
CA LEU A 92 21.51 10.04 15.62
C LEU A 92 21.71 8.61 16.17
N GLY A 93 21.95 7.63 15.28
CA GLY A 93 22.23 6.24 15.64
C GLY A 93 23.63 6.00 16.22
N ARG A 94 24.53 6.99 16.25
CA ARG A 94 25.89 6.82 16.78
C ARG A 94 25.87 6.61 18.30
N GLU A 95 26.52 5.53 18.73
CA GLU A 95 26.72 5.21 20.16
C GLU A 95 27.79 6.09 20.82
N ASN A 96 28.76 6.59 20.04
CA ASN A 96 29.90 7.36 20.55
C ASN A 96 29.65 8.87 20.71
N LEU A 97 28.39 9.31 20.62
CA LEU A 97 27.99 10.71 20.85
C LEU A 97 27.26 10.84 22.17
N ALA A 98 27.49 11.97 22.86
CA ALA A 98 26.77 12.31 24.09
C ALA A 98 25.26 12.29 23.85
N GLN A 99 24.49 11.71 24.79
CA GLN A 99 23.04 11.60 24.65
C GLN A 99 22.40 12.99 24.65
N GLU A 100 22.95 13.92 25.42
CA GLU A 100 22.51 15.30 25.54
C GLU A 100 22.56 16.04 24.20
N GLN A 101 23.55 15.76 23.36
CA GLN A 101 23.65 16.33 22.00
C GLN A 101 22.51 15.85 21.10
N LYS A 102 22.16 14.56 21.20
CA LYS A 102 21.08 13.97 20.41
C LYS A 102 19.71 14.42 20.90
N GLU A 103 19.52 14.51 22.22
CA GLU A 103 18.32 15.08 22.83
C GLU A 103 18.13 16.55 22.44
N ALA A 104 19.18 17.38 22.53
CA ALA A 104 19.11 18.77 22.12
C ALA A 104 18.77 18.93 20.63
N PHE A 105 19.31 18.06 19.77
CA PHE A 105 18.98 18.11 18.35
C PHE A 105 17.52 17.74 18.08
N ILE A 106 17.03 16.62 18.64
CA ILE A 106 15.62 16.20 18.51
C ILE A 106 14.69 17.27 19.09
N GLN A 107 15.03 17.84 20.25
CA GLN A 107 14.29 18.94 20.86
C GLN A 107 14.13 20.10 19.89
N THR A 108 15.24 20.54 19.28
CA THR A 108 15.27 21.66 18.33
C THR A 108 14.43 21.36 17.08
N LEU A 109 14.43 20.12 16.59
CA LEU A 109 13.60 19.71 15.46
C LEU A 109 12.10 19.75 15.80
N VAL A 110 11.72 19.27 16.99
CA VAL A 110 10.32 19.22 17.42
C VAL A 110 9.75 20.61 17.71
N GLU A 111 10.57 21.49 18.27
CA GLU A 111 10.23 22.87 18.63
C GLU A 111 10.58 23.89 17.55
N PHE A 112 10.98 23.43 16.37
CA PHE A 112 11.34 24.30 15.26
C PHE A 112 10.23 25.29 14.98
N ASP A 113 10.57 26.58 14.94
CA ASP A 113 9.68 27.68 14.57
C ASP A 113 10.09 28.15 13.16
N ASP A 114 9.17 28.04 12.21
CA ASP A 114 9.45 28.44 10.83
C ASP A 114 9.16 29.92 10.55
N GLY A 115 8.64 30.66 11.54
CA GLY A 115 8.28 32.07 11.41
C GLY A 115 7.19 32.34 10.36
N CYS A 116 6.53 31.30 9.82
CA CYS A 116 5.48 31.44 8.81
C CYS A 116 4.12 31.78 9.43
N GLY A 117 4.06 31.97 10.75
CA GLY A 117 2.90 32.42 11.51
C GLY A 117 2.13 31.29 12.21
N ASN A 118 1.18 31.66 13.06
CA ASN A 118 0.40 30.70 13.84
C ASN A 118 -0.75 30.11 13.01
N TRP A 119 -0.64 28.83 12.66
CA TRP A 119 -1.63 28.12 11.87
C TRP A 119 -2.64 27.37 12.74
N HIS A 120 -3.41 28.07 13.57
CA HIS A 120 -4.50 27.45 14.34
C HIS A 120 -5.81 27.42 13.55
N ARG A 121 -5.81 26.72 12.41
CA ARG A 121 -7.01 26.50 11.58
C ARG A 121 -7.65 25.15 11.91
N ARG A 122 -8.84 24.88 11.36
CA ARG A 122 -9.65 23.69 11.70
C ARG A 122 -8.91 22.35 11.50
N LYS A 123 -7.92 22.28 10.60
CA LYS A 123 -7.23 21.06 10.14
C LYS A 123 -5.69 21.18 10.11
N VAL A 124 -5.14 22.24 10.70
CA VAL A 124 -3.70 22.52 10.73
C VAL A 124 -3.40 23.04 12.14
N ASP A 125 -2.29 22.59 12.72
CA ASP A 125 -1.85 22.98 14.07
C ASP A 125 -0.37 23.40 14.15
N LYS A 126 0.36 23.38 13.04
CA LYS A 126 1.77 23.79 12.92
C LYS A 126 2.06 24.52 11.60
N GLY A 127 3.20 25.21 11.54
CA GLY A 127 3.80 25.74 10.32
C GLY A 127 4.29 24.67 9.34
N PHE A 128 4.59 25.07 8.11
CA PHE A 128 4.97 24.16 7.03
C PHE A 128 6.29 23.45 7.32
N TYR A 129 7.32 24.21 7.70
CA TYR A 129 8.63 23.64 8.01
C TYR A 129 8.69 23.08 9.44
N GLU A 130 7.78 23.49 10.32
CA GLU A 130 7.60 22.82 11.61
C GLU A 130 7.15 21.36 11.43
N TYR A 131 6.19 21.09 10.52
CA TYR A 131 5.85 19.70 10.17
C TYR A 131 7.05 18.96 9.62
N GLN A 132 7.80 19.56 8.68
CA GLN A 132 8.96 18.91 8.06
C GLN A 132 10.03 18.56 9.10
N ALA A 133 10.37 19.49 10.01
CA ALA A 133 11.34 19.25 11.07
C ALA A 133 10.87 18.16 12.04
N TYR A 134 9.59 18.16 12.41
CA TYR A 134 8.99 17.14 13.27
C TYR A 134 9.04 15.74 12.62
N LEU A 135 8.81 15.63 11.32
CA LEU A 135 8.90 14.36 10.59
C LEU A 135 10.34 13.83 10.53
N ILE A 136 11.35 14.70 10.45
CA ILE A 136 12.75 14.29 10.60
C ILE A 136 13.03 13.78 12.02
N ALA A 137 12.49 14.45 13.06
CA ALA A 137 12.58 13.94 14.43
C ALA A 137 11.91 12.56 14.59
N ALA A 138 10.74 12.37 13.96
CA ALA A 138 10.02 11.10 13.97
C ALA A 138 10.82 9.95 13.33
N ALA A 139 11.51 10.18 12.21
CA ALA A 139 12.43 9.19 11.67
C ALA A 139 13.66 9.00 12.59
N GLY A 140 14.18 10.10 13.16
CA GLY A 140 15.37 10.10 14.01
C GLY A 140 15.25 9.27 15.29
N ILE A 141 14.07 9.21 15.90
CA ILE A 141 13.86 8.41 17.13
C ILE A 141 13.97 6.90 16.91
N ALA A 142 13.84 6.40 15.67
CA ALA A 142 14.09 5.00 15.37
C ALA A 142 15.57 4.63 15.57
N GLU A 143 16.47 5.56 15.28
CA GLU A 143 17.91 5.41 15.43
C GLU A 143 18.37 5.72 16.87
N PHE A 144 17.67 6.64 17.55
CA PHE A 144 17.98 7.02 18.93
C PHE A 144 17.10 6.28 19.95
N ARG A 145 17.44 5.01 20.24
CA ARG A 145 16.68 4.06 21.08
C ARG A 145 16.23 4.53 22.48
N HIS A 146 16.83 5.59 23.02
CA HIS A 146 16.55 6.11 24.36
C HIS A 146 16.08 7.58 24.35
N CYS A 147 15.55 8.06 23.22
CA CYS A 147 15.03 9.41 23.13
C CYS A 147 13.87 9.63 24.13
N SER A 148 14.03 10.64 24.99
CA SER A 148 13.06 11.02 26.03
C SER A 148 11.68 11.38 25.48
N ARG A 149 11.60 11.87 24.24
CA ARG A 149 10.38 12.36 23.58
C ARG A 149 9.72 11.35 22.64
N THR A 150 10.18 10.09 22.64
CA THR A 150 9.66 9.04 21.75
C THR A 150 8.14 8.95 21.78
N ASP A 151 7.55 8.88 22.99
CA ASP A 151 6.10 8.75 23.15
C ASP A 151 5.36 10.00 22.64
N GLU A 152 5.85 11.20 22.91
CA GLU A 152 5.27 12.46 22.42
C GLU A 152 5.27 12.52 20.89
N ILE A 153 6.42 12.22 20.29
CA ILE A 153 6.62 12.28 18.84
C ILE A 153 5.71 11.27 18.13
N VAL A 154 5.68 10.01 18.60
CA VAL A 154 4.84 8.96 18.03
C VAL A 154 3.35 9.28 18.18
N ASN A 155 2.90 9.74 19.35
CA ASN A 155 1.50 10.10 19.54
C ASN A 155 1.08 11.26 18.62
N GLN A 156 1.96 12.22 18.39
CA GLN A 156 1.66 13.37 17.54
C GLN A 156 1.55 12.98 16.05
N ILE A 157 2.45 12.13 15.52
CA ILE A 157 2.34 11.66 14.13
C ILE A 157 1.12 10.74 13.93
N VAL A 158 0.73 9.93 14.93
CA VAL A 158 -0.53 9.17 14.87
C VAL A 158 -1.73 10.11 14.86
N LYS A 159 -1.74 11.14 15.73
CA LYS A 159 -2.78 12.17 15.73
C LYS A 159 -2.89 12.87 14.37
N TRP A 160 -1.77 13.23 13.74
CA TRP A 160 -1.77 13.83 12.41
C TRP A 160 -2.23 12.87 11.32
N GLY A 161 -1.83 11.61 11.37
CA GLY A 161 -2.18 10.60 10.38
C GLY A 161 -3.66 10.18 10.40
N PHE A 162 -4.27 10.09 11.60
CA PHE A 162 -5.60 9.48 11.75
C PHE A 162 -6.64 10.39 12.38
N GLY A 163 -6.22 11.53 12.92
CA GLY A 163 -7.06 12.45 13.66
C GLY A 163 -7.20 12.06 15.13
N TYR A 164 -8.06 12.80 15.83
CA TYR A 164 -8.31 12.60 17.25
C TYR A 164 -9.73 13.02 17.64
N PHE A 165 -10.22 12.49 18.75
CA PHE A 165 -11.49 12.91 19.32
C PHE A 165 -11.32 14.18 20.13
N LYS A 166 -12.01 15.25 19.73
CA LYS A 166 -12.00 16.53 20.46
C LYS A 166 -13.17 16.58 21.44
N THR A 167 -12.91 16.27 22.71
CA THR A 167 -13.91 16.19 23.77
C THR A 167 -14.77 17.45 23.91
N GLN A 168 -14.18 18.65 23.82
CA GLN A 168 -14.96 19.90 23.98
C GLN A 168 -15.99 20.11 22.87
N LYS A 169 -15.78 19.49 21.69
CA LYS A 169 -16.66 19.63 20.54
C LYS A 169 -17.40 18.33 20.22
N GLN A 170 -17.22 17.28 21.04
CA GLN A 170 -17.77 15.93 20.87
C GLN A 170 -17.66 15.42 19.42
N LYS A 171 -16.50 15.67 18.78
CA LYS A 171 -16.32 15.36 17.37
C LYS A 171 -14.92 14.87 17.05
N TRP A 172 -14.85 14.00 16.05
CA TRP A 172 -13.60 13.64 15.42
C TRP A 172 -13.04 14.83 14.62
N VAL A 173 -11.75 15.10 14.79
CA VAL A 173 -11.01 16.12 14.05
C VAL A 173 -9.90 15.44 13.27
N THR A 174 -9.81 15.76 11.98
CA THR A 174 -8.76 15.26 11.07
C THR A 174 -7.90 16.41 10.58
N PHE A 175 -6.86 16.10 9.82
CA PHE A 175 -5.93 17.07 9.27
C PHE A 175 -6.17 17.27 7.76
N LEU A 176 -5.31 18.05 7.11
CA LEU A 176 -5.30 18.15 5.65
C LEU A 176 -4.61 16.92 5.06
N ASP A 177 -5.09 16.45 3.92
CA ASP A 177 -4.62 15.23 3.27
C ASP A 177 -3.09 15.15 3.09
N PRO A 178 -2.35 16.22 2.74
CA PRO A 178 -0.90 16.17 2.68
C PRO A 178 -0.25 15.85 4.04
N ILE A 179 -0.76 16.44 5.13
CA ILE A 179 -0.26 16.20 6.50
C ILE A 179 -0.56 14.76 6.92
N GLU A 180 -1.79 14.30 6.68
CA GLU A 180 -2.19 12.92 7.00
C GLU A 180 -1.32 11.90 6.27
N LYS A 181 -1.00 12.16 4.98
CA LYS A 181 -0.16 11.29 4.16
C LYS A 181 1.27 11.24 4.66
N GLU A 182 1.90 12.39 4.88
CA GLU A 182 3.30 12.46 5.34
C GLU A 182 3.45 11.86 6.75
N ALA A 183 2.50 12.10 7.65
CA ALA A 183 2.51 11.49 8.98
C ALA A 183 2.41 9.95 8.93
N LYS A 184 1.58 9.40 8.03
CA LYS A 184 1.50 7.95 7.80
C LYS A 184 2.79 7.39 7.19
N MET A 185 3.45 8.13 6.31
CA MET A 185 4.75 7.73 5.78
C MET A 185 5.82 7.71 6.88
N ALA A 186 5.84 8.70 7.76
CA ALA A 186 6.78 8.74 8.89
C ALA A 186 6.58 7.57 9.88
N LEU A 187 5.38 7.00 10.00
CA LEU A 187 5.17 5.79 10.81
C LEU A 187 5.96 4.57 10.32
N ARG A 188 6.38 4.54 9.04
CA ARG A 188 7.23 3.46 8.50
C ARG A 188 8.69 3.61 8.89
N GLU A 189 9.11 4.81 9.25
CA GLU A 189 10.50 5.16 9.55
C GLU A 189 10.76 5.44 11.04
N THR A 190 9.70 5.53 11.87
CA THR A 190 9.79 5.83 13.32
C THR A 190 10.06 4.59 14.17
N GLU A 191 10.17 4.78 15.50
CA GLU A 191 10.23 3.66 16.45
C GLU A 191 8.98 2.78 16.34
N ARG A 192 9.18 1.60 15.73
CA ARG A 192 8.15 0.71 15.26
C ARG A 192 7.30 0.13 16.39
N THR A 193 7.91 -0.22 17.51
CA THR A 193 7.21 -0.89 18.62
C THR A 193 6.18 0.04 19.26
N LYS A 194 6.58 1.29 19.50
CA LYS A 194 5.73 2.36 20.03
C LYS A 194 4.67 2.76 19.02
N ALA A 195 5.01 2.90 17.75
CA ALA A 195 4.03 3.18 16.70
C ALA A 195 2.91 2.13 16.66
N ILE A 196 3.27 0.84 16.64
CA ILE A 196 2.29 -0.27 16.70
C ILE A 196 1.42 -0.16 17.96
N THR A 197 2.03 0.10 19.11
CA THR A 197 1.31 0.20 20.39
C THR A 197 0.26 1.31 20.36
N VAL A 198 0.63 2.50 19.90
CA VAL A 198 -0.29 3.66 19.82
C VAL A 198 -1.38 3.43 18.77
N LEU A 199 -1.05 2.79 17.64
CA LEU A 199 -2.05 2.42 16.63
C LEU A 199 -3.09 1.41 17.18
N ILE A 200 -2.65 0.39 17.91
CA ILE A 200 -3.56 -0.58 18.56
C ILE A 200 -4.46 0.13 19.58
N GLN A 201 -3.92 1.04 20.40
CA GLN A 201 -4.72 1.84 21.34
C GLN A 201 -5.77 2.69 20.63
N LEU A 202 -5.40 3.32 19.50
CA LEU A 202 -6.33 4.10 18.70
C LEU A 202 -7.43 3.22 18.07
N LEU A 203 -7.08 2.02 17.65
CA LEU A 203 -8.01 1.04 17.08
C LEU A 203 -9.07 0.59 18.10
N GLU A 204 -8.63 0.32 19.33
CA GLU A 204 -9.47 -0.12 20.45
C GLU A 204 -10.32 1.01 21.06
N SER A 205 -9.97 2.28 20.77
CA SER A 205 -10.69 3.44 21.28
C SER A 205 -12.15 3.45 20.84
N THR A 206 -13.06 3.55 21.82
CA THR A 206 -14.51 3.64 21.60
C THR A 206 -14.91 4.91 20.83
N TYR A 207 -14.09 5.96 20.87
CA TYR A 207 -14.32 7.24 20.21
C TYR A 207 -13.75 7.32 18.79
N ALA A 208 -13.00 6.32 18.35
CA ALA A 208 -12.37 6.33 17.04
C ALA A 208 -13.40 6.31 15.90
N HIS A 209 -13.23 7.25 14.97
CA HIS A 209 -14.08 7.32 13.78
C HIS A 209 -13.89 6.09 12.88
N LYS A 210 -14.95 5.60 12.22
CA LYS A 210 -14.91 4.38 11.38
C LYS A 210 -13.79 4.41 10.34
N ASN A 211 -13.64 5.54 9.62
CA ASN A 211 -12.55 5.69 8.64
C ASN A 211 -11.15 5.68 9.29
N ALA A 212 -11.01 6.19 10.52
CA ALA A 212 -9.73 6.16 11.22
C ALA A 212 -9.36 4.71 11.55
N ARG A 213 -10.30 3.89 12.04
CA ARG A 213 -10.05 2.46 12.32
C ARG A 213 -9.64 1.68 11.07
N LEU A 214 -10.30 1.91 9.94
CA LEU A 214 -9.92 1.29 8.66
C LEU A 214 -8.48 1.65 8.27
N GLN A 215 -8.13 2.93 8.33
CA GLN A 215 -6.78 3.40 8.00
C GLN A 215 -5.73 2.87 8.98
N VAL A 216 -6.06 2.76 10.27
CA VAL A 216 -5.18 2.15 11.28
C VAL A 216 -4.96 0.68 10.99
N ALA A 217 -6.00 -0.09 10.65
CA ALA A 217 -5.86 -1.49 10.26
C ALA A 217 -4.95 -1.64 9.03
N TYR A 218 -5.09 -0.76 8.04
CA TYR A 218 -4.18 -0.70 6.89
C TYR A 218 -2.72 -0.44 7.31
N SER A 219 -2.46 0.62 8.07
CA SER A 219 -1.09 0.95 8.51
C SER A 219 -0.46 -0.13 9.40
N LEU A 220 -1.26 -0.83 10.20
CA LEU A 220 -0.81 -2.00 10.97
C LEU A 220 -0.37 -3.16 10.05
N GLY A 221 -0.96 -3.33 8.88
CA GLY A 221 -0.47 -4.27 7.86
C GLY A 221 0.94 -3.91 7.38
N GLU A 222 1.17 -2.62 7.12
CA GLU A 222 2.45 -2.15 6.59
C GLU A 222 3.61 -2.24 7.59
N ILE A 223 3.35 -1.93 8.87
CA ILE A 223 4.39 -1.89 9.91
C ILE A 223 4.33 -3.08 10.87
N GLY A 224 3.36 -4.00 10.73
CA GLY A 224 3.09 -5.06 11.70
C GLY A 224 3.82 -6.40 11.48
N ILE A 225 4.59 -6.54 10.40
CA ILE A 225 5.28 -7.80 10.02
C ILE A 225 6.08 -8.37 11.21
N GLY A 226 5.76 -9.59 11.63
CA GLY A 226 6.42 -10.28 12.75
C GLY A 226 6.02 -9.80 14.16
N ASN A 227 5.06 -8.85 14.29
CA ASN A 227 4.58 -8.37 15.57
C ASN A 227 3.32 -9.13 16.03
N LYS A 228 3.46 -9.94 17.09
CA LYS A 228 2.36 -10.76 17.65
C LYS A 228 1.19 -9.94 18.20
N GLN A 229 1.44 -8.74 18.72
CA GLN A 229 0.38 -7.87 19.23
C GLN A 229 -0.50 -7.37 18.07
N THR A 230 0.12 -7.06 16.94
CA THR A 230 -0.58 -6.64 15.73
C THR A 230 -1.46 -7.76 15.18
N ILE A 231 -0.91 -8.98 15.09
CA ILE A 231 -1.69 -10.18 14.71
C ILE A 231 -2.91 -10.34 15.63
N THR A 232 -2.70 -10.28 16.94
CA THR A 232 -3.79 -10.42 17.93
C THR A 232 -4.85 -9.32 17.77
N ALA A 233 -4.43 -8.05 17.60
CA ALA A 233 -5.34 -6.93 17.45
C ALA A 233 -6.18 -7.05 16.15
N LEU A 234 -5.55 -7.40 15.03
CA LEU A 234 -6.25 -7.60 13.76
C LEU A 234 -7.23 -8.79 13.84
N GLU A 235 -6.83 -9.90 14.47
CA GLU A 235 -7.73 -11.04 14.72
C GLU A 235 -8.94 -10.66 15.57
N GLN A 236 -8.78 -9.76 16.55
CA GLN A 236 -9.89 -9.25 17.35
C GLN A 236 -10.84 -8.39 16.51
N LEU A 237 -10.33 -7.59 15.57
CA LEU A 237 -11.19 -6.83 14.67
C LEU A 237 -12.06 -7.73 13.79
N LEU A 238 -11.52 -8.84 13.30
CA LEU A 238 -12.28 -9.82 12.50
C LEU A 238 -13.52 -10.32 13.24
N LYS A 239 -13.42 -10.49 14.56
CA LYS A 239 -14.52 -10.97 15.41
C LYS A 239 -15.49 -9.87 15.86
N SER A 240 -15.16 -8.60 15.60
CA SER A 240 -15.95 -7.48 16.12
C SER A 240 -17.25 -7.30 15.32
N THR A 241 -18.37 -7.48 16.01
CA THR A 241 -19.73 -7.27 15.47
C THR A 241 -20.09 -5.79 15.33
N ASN A 242 -19.37 -4.90 16.03
CA ASN A 242 -19.63 -3.46 16.04
C ASN A 242 -18.90 -2.71 14.91
N LEU A 243 -18.04 -3.39 14.14
CA LEU A 243 -17.33 -2.81 13.02
C LEU A 243 -18.09 -3.01 11.71
N ASP A 244 -17.89 -2.09 10.78
CA ASP A 244 -18.38 -2.31 9.42
C ASP A 244 -17.53 -3.37 8.71
N GLU A 245 -18.15 -3.98 7.71
CA GLU A 245 -17.51 -5.03 6.91
C GLU A 245 -16.21 -4.57 6.26
N ARG A 246 -16.11 -3.30 5.86
CA ARG A 246 -14.90 -2.72 5.26
C ARG A 246 -13.72 -2.74 6.23
N THR A 247 -13.95 -2.35 7.49
CA THR A 247 -12.89 -2.37 8.51
C THR A 247 -12.46 -3.81 8.80
N ARG A 248 -13.40 -4.77 8.84
CA ARG A 248 -13.06 -6.20 8.98
C ARG A 248 -12.29 -6.73 7.77
N GLY A 249 -12.73 -6.39 6.56
CA GLY A 249 -12.06 -6.79 5.32
C GLY A 249 -10.64 -6.25 5.23
N GLN A 250 -10.44 -4.97 5.56
CA GLN A 250 -9.09 -4.39 5.66
C GLN A 250 -8.25 -5.10 6.71
N ALA A 251 -8.81 -5.43 7.88
CA ALA A 251 -8.10 -6.19 8.91
C ALA A 251 -7.69 -7.58 8.42
N ALA A 252 -8.52 -8.24 7.60
CA ALA A 252 -8.22 -9.54 7.02
C ALA A 252 -7.06 -9.44 6.00
N VAL A 253 -7.08 -8.43 5.12
CA VAL A 253 -5.99 -8.15 4.17
C VAL A 253 -4.69 -7.88 4.92
N SER A 254 -4.72 -6.94 5.87
CA SER A 254 -3.53 -6.59 6.67
C SER A 254 -2.99 -7.78 7.47
N LEU A 255 -3.87 -8.63 8.01
CA LEU A 255 -3.46 -9.81 8.77
C LEU A 255 -2.78 -10.84 7.86
N TRP A 256 -3.30 -11.00 6.64
CA TRP A 256 -2.68 -11.86 5.64
C TRP A 256 -1.30 -11.34 5.20
N GLU A 257 -1.13 -10.03 5.02
CA GLU A 257 0.16 -9.41 4.64
C GLU A 257 1.26 -9.66 5.69
N ILE A 258 0.91 -9.63 6.98
CA ILE A 258 1.88 -9.78 8.08
C ILE A 258 2.06 -11.22 8.56
N ASP A 259 1.10 -12.10 8.28
CA ASP A 259 1.08 -13.52 8.67
C ASP A 259 0.50 -14.39 7.52
N PRO A 260 1.22 -14.56 6.40
CA PRO A 260 0.77 -15.37 5.28
C PRO A 260 0.50 -16.81 5.72
N GLY A 261 -0.74 -17.27 5.57
CA GLY A 261 -1.19 -18.58 6.07
C GLY A 261 -2.06 -18.52 7.33
N ASN A 262 -2.32 -17.33 7.89
CA ASN A 262 -3.25 -17.17 8.99
C ASN A 262 -4.66 -17.65 8.59
N LYS A 263 -5.10 -18.78 9.13
CA LYS A 263 -6.40 -19.40 8.79
C LYS A 263 -7.60 -18.48 9.05
N LYS A 264 -7.53 -17.62 10.06
CA LYS A 264 -8.62 -16.66 10.35
C LYS A 264 -8.66 -15.56 9.31
N ALA A 265 -7.50 -15.06 8.87
CA ALA A 265 -7.42 -14.11 7.77
C ALA A 265 -8.01 -14.71 6.49
N ILE A 266 -7.57 -15.90 6.12
CA ILE A 266 -8.05 -16.61 4.92
C ILE A 266 -9.57 -16.80 4.96
N SER A 267 -10.11 -17.30 6.08
CA SER A 267 -11.56 -17.50 6.24
C SER A 267 -12.32 -16.17 6.12
N ALA A 268 -11.80 -15.08 6.69
CA ALA A 268 -12.43 -13.77 6.61
C ALA A 268 -12.35 -13.16 5.20
N LEU A 269 -11.24 -13.38 4.48
CA LEU A 269 -11.10 -12.98 3.07
C LEU A 269 -12.07 -13.76 2.17
N VAL A 270 -12.21 -15.07 2.39
CA VAL A 270 -13.19 -15.91 1.68
C VAL A 270 -14.62 -15.38 1.92
N GLN A 271 -14.99 -15.15 3.19
CA GLN A 271 -16.31 -14.58 3.53
C GLN A 271 -16.55 -13.19 2.90
N LEU A 272 -15.51 -12.35 2.83
CA LEU A 272 -15.59 -11.04 2.19
C LEU A 272 -15.81 -11.14 0.67
N LEU A 273 -15.22 -12.13 0.01
CA LEU A 273 -15.45 -12.36 -1.42
C LEU A 273 -16.85 -12.94 -1.67
N GLU A 274 -17.34 -13.81 -0.78
CA GLU A 274 -18.70 -14.37 -0.86
C GLU A 274 -19.78 -13.29 -0.64
N SER A 275 -19.53 -12.29 0.20
CA SER A 275 -20.47 -11.18 0.42
C SER A 275 -20.48 -10.13 -0.71
N ALA A 276 -19.47 -10.16 -1.60
CA ALA A 276 -19.37 -9.30 -2.77
C ALA A 276 -20.32 -9.72 -3.92
N ASP A 277 -21.14 -10.76 -3.72
CA ASP A 277 -22.19 -11.14 -4.66
C ASP A 277 -23.25 -10.03 -4.77
N VAL A 278 -23.53 -9.61 -6.01
CA VAL A 278 -24.35 -8.44 -6.33
C VAL A 278 -25.80 -8.62 -5.88
N ASP A 279 -26.27 -9.86 -5.79
CA ASP A 279 -27.62 -10.18 -5.30
C ASP A 279 -27.80 -9.71 -3.83
N SER A 280 -26.73 -9.75 -3.04
CA SER A 280 -26.66 -9.23 -1.66
C SER A 280 -26.71 -7.69 -1.61
N ILE A 281 -26.22 -7.01 -2.65
CA ILE A 281 -26.04 -5.54 -2.72
C ILE A 281 -27.27 -4.82 -3.29
N SER A 282 -28.22 -5.57 -3.87
CA SER A 282 -29.48 -5.04 -4.41
C SER A 282 -30.27 -4.15 -3.44
N HIS A 283 -30.16 -4.39 -2.12
CA HIS A 283 -30.79 -3.59 -1.07
C HIS A 283 -29.99 -2.34 -0.62
N GLU A 284 -28.70 -2.20 -0.98
CA GLU A 284 -27.85 -1.07 -0.54
C GLU A 284 -27.73 0.07 -1.57
N ILE A 285 -28.26 -0.12 -2.78
CA ILE A 285 -28.15 0.83 -3.89
C ILE A 285 -29.16 1.98 -3.79
N ASP A 286 -30.18 1.87 -2.93
CA ASP A 286 -31.25 2.86 -2.81
C ASP A 286 -30.84 4.22 -2.20
N LEU A 287 -29.63 4.39 -1.63
CA LEU A 287 -29.23 5.67 -1.03
C LEU A 287 -27.73 6.00 -1.24
N LEU A 288 -27.45 6.86 -2.23
CA LEU A 288 -26.33 7.83 -2.28
C LEU A 288 -24.97 7.41 -1.66
N ALA A 289 -24.48 6.18 -1.89
CA ALA A 289 -23.16 5.78 -1.42
C ALA A 289 -22.19 5.21 -2.49
N PRO A 290 -21.99 5.86 -3.67
CA PRO A 290 -21.00 5.41 -4.66
C PRO A 290 -19.59 5.18 -4.09
N ARG A 291 -19.17 6.02 -3.14
CA ARG A 291 -17.86 5.87 -2.46
C ARG A 291 -17.79 4.64 -1.57
N ARG A 292 -18.91 4.19 -1.00
CA ARG A 292 -18.98 3.00 -0.15
C ARG A 292 -18.85 1.73 -0.99
N ILE A 293 -19.59 1.70 -2.10
CA ILE A 293 -19.56 0.62 -3.08
C ILE A 293 -18.16 0.51 -3.71
N TYR A 294 -17.59 1.63 -4.17
CA TYR A 294 -16.22 1.68 -4.70
C TYR A 294 -15.19 1.11 -3.72
N MET A 295 -15.24 1.52 -2.45
CA MET A 295 -14.27 1.06 -1.45
C MET A 295 -14.46 -0.42 -1.09
N HIS A 296 -15.69 -0.94 -1.04
CA HIS A 296 -15.95 -2.36 -0.82
C HIS A 296 -15.32 -3.21 -1.94
N TYR A 297 -15.52 -2.81 -3.19
CA TYR A 297 -14.93 -3.48 -4.35
C TYR A 297 -13.40 -3.39 -4.37
N LEU A 298 -12.82 -2.26 -3.97
CA LEU A 298 -11.38 -2.15 -3.80
C LEU A 298 -10.86 -3.17 -2.77
N THR A 299 -11.55 -3.34 -1.63
CA THR A 299 -11.19 -4.34 -0.62
C THR A 299 -11.34 -5.77 -1.15
N CYS A 300 -12.34 -6.05 -1.97
CA CYS A 300 -12.53 -7.36 -2.61
C CYS A 300 -11.43 -7.68 -3.63
N GLY A 301 -11.01 -6.70 -4.45
CA GLY A 301 -9.88 -6.87 -5.37
C GLY A 301 -8.58 -7.16 -4.61
N LEU A 302 -8.33 -6.44 -3.51
CA LEU A 302 -7.20 -6.72 -2.62
C LEU A 302 -7.31 -8.13 -2.00
N ALA A 303 -8.50 -8.53 -1.56
CA ALA A 303 -8.71 -9.88 -1.03
C ALA A 303 -8.44 -10.96 -2.08
N ALA A 304 -8.91 -10.80 -3.31
CA ALA A 304 -8.64 -11.72 -4.42
C ALA A 304 -7.14 -11.81 -4.74
N HIS A 305 -6.42 -10.69 -4.68
CA HIS A 305 -4.97 -10.65 -4.83
C HIS A 305 -4.24 -11.30 -3.64
N SER A 306 -4.70 -11.09 -2.41
CA SER A 306 -4.18 -11.78 -1.23
C SER A 306 -4.38 -13.29 -1.32
N LEU A 307 -5.54 -13.74 -1.82
CA LEU A 307 -5.81 -15.17 -2.04
C LEU A 307 -4.95 -15.79 -3.16
N GLU A 308 -4.53 -15.02 -4.18
CA GLU A 308 -3.55 -15.47 -5.20
C GLU A 308 -2.24 -15.92 -4.55
N GLN A 309 -1.79 -15.18 -3.54
CA GLN A 309 -0.51 -15.40 -2.88
C GLN A 309 -0.58 -16.45 -1.76
N ILE A 310 -1.72 -17.15 -1.60
CA ILE A 310 -1.84 -18.32 -0.73
C ILE A 310 -1.21 -19.54 -1.40
N ASP A 311 -0.89 -20.55 -0.60
CA ASP A 311 -0.61 -21.91 -1.08
C ASP A 311 -1.64 -22.32 -2.19
N PRO A 312 -1.18 -22.59 -3.42
CA PRO A 312 -2.01 -23.03 -4.53
C PRO A 312 -2.82 -24.32 -4.28
N SER A 313 -2.57 -25.01 -3.16
CA SER A 313 -3.37 -26.16 -2.72
C SER A 313 -4.58 -25.79 -1.83
N ASN A 314 -4.83 -24.51 -1.55
CA ASN A 314 -5.96 -24.10 -0.73
C ASN A 314 -7.28 -24.12 -1.52
N GLU A 315 -7.96 -25.27 -1.48
CA GLU A 315 -9.24 -25.50 -2.15
C GLU A 315 -10.33 -24.47 -1.78
N GLN A 316 -10.35 -23.97 -0.53
CA GLN A 316 -11.35 -22.97 -0.11
C GLN A 316 -11.14 -21.62 -0.80
N ALA A 317 -9.88 -21.19 -0.93
CA ALA A 317 -9.53 -19.95 -1.62
C ALA A 317 -9.85 -20.06 -3.12
N ILE A 318 -9.52 -21.20 -3.74
CA ILE A 318 -9.82 -21.46 -5.14
C ILE A 318 -11.33 -21.49 -5.37
N ALA A 319 -12.10 -22.20 -4.53
CA ALA A 319 -13.55 -22.25 -4.63
C ALA A 319 -14.18 -20.85 -4.51
N ALA A 320 -13.72 -20.01 -3.57
CA ALA A 320 -14.20 -18.63 -3.42
C ALA A 320 -13.93 -17.78 -4.68
N LEU A 321 -12.73 -17.89 -5.25
CA LEU A 321 -12.37 -17.20 -6.49
C LEU A 321 -13.18 -17.71 -7.69
N VAL A 322 -13.42 -19.03 -7.79
CA VAL A 322 -14.27 -19.62 -8.84
C VAL A 322 -15.72 -19.17 -8.70
N ASN A 323 -16.26 -19.11 -7.48
CA ASN A 323 -17.61 -18.61 -7.23
C ASN A 323 -17.76 -17.14 -7.64
N LEU A 324 -16.77 -16.30 -7.33
CA LEU A 324 -16.76 -14.89 -7.75
C LEU A 324 -16.59 -14.73 -9.27
N LEU A 325 -15.87 -15.65 -9.92
CA LEU A 325 -15.83 -15.71 -11.38
C LEU A 325 -17.19 -16.18 -11.94
N ALA A 326 -17.94 -17.00 -11.21
CA ALA A 326 -19.21 -17.55 -11.64
C ALA A 326 -20.42 -16.63 -11.42
N SER A 327 -20.32 -15.57 -10.61
CA SER A 327 -21.38 -14.58 -10.36
C SER A 327 -21.65 -13.73 -11.62
N THR A 328 -22.30 -14.35 -12.61
CA THR A 328 -22.34 -13.86 -14.00
C THR A 328 -23.67 -13.23 -14.42
N ASP A 329 -24.73 -13.30 -13.63
CA ASP A 329 -26.07 -12.88 -14.11
C ASP A 329 -26.56 -11.51 -13.62
N SER A 330 -25.89 -10.88 -12.67
CA SER A 330 -26.45 -9.72 -11.98
C SER A 330 -26.25 -8.38 -12.68
N VAL A 331 -25.22 -8.18 -13.52
CA VAL A 331 -25.07 -6.92 -14.29
C VAL A 331 -26.15 -6.82 -15.38
N GLN A 332 -26.53 -7.95 -15.99
CA GLN A 332 -27.66 -7.99 -16.94
C GLN A 332 -29.02 -7.91 -16.24
N GLN A 333 -29.18 -8.48 -15.03
CA GLN A 333 -30.36 -8.23 -14.19
C GLN A 333 -30.41 -6.79 -13.65
N PHE A 334 -29.28 -6.16 -13.32
CA PHE A 334 -29.18 -4.74 -12.94
C PHE A 334 -29.67 -3.84 -14.06
N ARG A 335 -29.28 -4.17 -15.30
CA ARG A 335 -29.81 -3.56 -16.51
C ARG A 335 -31.34 -3.65 -16.55
N LYS A 336 -31.91 -4.77 -16.13
CA LYS A 336 -33.37 -5.00 -16.14
C LYS A 336 -34.10 -4.19 -15.06
N ILE A 337 -33.50 -4.01 -13.87
CA ILE A 337 -34.09 -3.24 -12.75
C ILE A 337 -34.10 -1.74 -13.06
N TYR A 338 -33.04 -1.18 -13.66
CA TYR A 338 -32.91 0.27 -13.91
C TYR A 338 -33.45 0.74 -15.27
N ILE A 339 -33.74 -0.16 -16.21
CA ILE A 339 -34.38 0.19 -17.50
C ILE A 339 -35.87 0.48 -17.34
N ASP A 340 -36.52 0.00 -16.26
CA ASP A 340 -37.95 0.20 -16.02
C ASP A 340 -38.30 1.49 -15.24
N GLU A 341 -37.30 2.28 -14.78
CA GLU A 341 -37.53 3.61 -14.21
C GLU A 341 -37.17 4.77 -15.20
N PRO A 342 -37.99 5.83 -15.29
CA PRO A 342 -37.82 6.89 -16.29
C PRO A 342 -36.66 7.87 -16.00
N THR A 343 -35.82 7.64 -15.00
CA THR A 343 -34.71 8.53 -14.59
C THR A 343 -33.42 8.22 -15.36
N LYS A 344 -33.50 8.34 -16.70
CA LYS A 344 -32.41 8.12 -17.69
C LYS A 344 -31.10 8.88 -17.42
N HIS A 345 -31.12 9.93 -16.60
CA HIS A 345 -29.96 10.79 -16.35
C HIS A 345 -29.10 10.36 -15.14
N MET A 346 -29.66 9.65 -14.16
CA MET A 346 -28.90 9.14 -13.00
C MET A 346 -28.19 7.81 -13.32
N ALA A 347 -28.80 6.96 -14.16
CA ALA A 347 -28.25 5.65 -14.52
C ALA A 347 -26.86 5.74 -15.19
N THR A 348 -26.60 6.74 -16.04
CA THR A 348 -25.35 6.82 -16.81
C THR A 348 -24.17 7.37 -16.03
N GLU A 349 -24.38 8.23 -15.03
CA GLU A 349 -23.28 8.81 -14.22
C GLU A 349 -22.80 7.82 -13.14
N PHE A 350 -23.65 6.87 -12.71
CA PHE A 350 -23.37 5.96 -11.60
C PHE A 350 -23.19 4.47 -11.97
N LEU A 351 -23.81 3.96 -13.06
CA LEU A 351 -23.66 2.54 -13.46
C LEU A 351 -22.34 2.24 -14.18
N LEU A 352 -21.85 3.18 -15.00
CA LEU A 352 -20.58 3.00 -15.74
C LEU A 352 -19.38 2.76 -14.82
N PRO A 353 -19.18 3.52 -13.72
CA PRO A 353 -18.12 3.22 -12.75
C PRO A 353 -18.28 1.84 -12.11
N PHE A 354 -19.50 1.46 -11.71
CA PHE A 354 -19.76 0.14 -11.08
C PHE A 354 -19.41 -1.02 -12.00
N GLU A 355 -19.84 -0.99 -13.26
CA GLU A 355 -19.49 -2.01 -14.26
C GLU A 355 -17.97 -2.10 -14.46
N ILE A 356 -17.29 -0.96 -14.57
CA ILE A 356 -15.83 -0.91 -14.69
C ILE A 356 -15.15 -1.53 -13.46
N TYR A 357 -15.63 -1.25 -12.24
CA TYR A 357 -15.02 -1.78 -11.01
C TYR A 357 -15.27 -3.28 -10.83
N TYR A 358 -16.49 -3.75 -11.11
CA TYR A 358 -16.81 -5.17 -10.99
C TYR A 358 -16.03 -6.01 -12.01
N GLU A 359 -15.96 -5.55 -13.26
CA GLU A 359 -15.15 -6.20 -14.30
C GLU A 359 -13.65 -6.19 -13.95
N ASN A 360 -13.14 -5.13 -13.30
CA ASN A 360 -11.76 -5.09 -12.85
C ASN A 360 -11.46 -6.18 -11.79
N ILE A 361 -12.38 -6.46 -10.87
CA ILE A 361 -12.19 -7.52 -9.87
C ILE A 361 -12.22 -8.89 -10.53
N ARG A 362 -13.19 -9.16 -11.42
CA ARG A 362 -13.25 -10.45 -12.11
C ARG A 362 -12.01 -10.69 -12.96
N ARG A 363 -11.50 -9.66 -13.60
CA ARG A 363 -10.22 -9.72 -14.31
C ARG A 363 -9.08 -10.11 -13.38
N GLN A 364 -8.96 -9.45 -12.23
CA GLN A 364 -7.97 -9.81 -11.20
C GLN A 364 -8.14 -11.25 -10.72
N VAL A 365 -9.38 -11.69 -10.48
CA VAL A 365 -9.71 -13.08 -10.09
C VAL A 365 -9.27 -14.08 -11.17
N ALA A 366 -9.52 -13.78 -12.45
CA ALA A 366 -9.11 -14.62 -13.56
C ALA A 366 -7.58 -14.71 -13.67
N GLU A 367 -6.88 -13.59 -13.51
CA GLU A 367 -5.41 -13.55 -13.43
C GLU A 367 -4.88 -14.39 -12.26
N SER A 368 -5.47 -14.22 -11.07
CA SER A 368 -5.10 -14.95 -9.85
C SER A 368 -5.28 -16.46 -10.05
N LEU A 369 -6.46 -16.89 -10.50
CA LEU A 369 -6.76 -18.29 -10.83
C LEU A 369 -5.73 -18.85 -11.83
N GLY A 370 -5.40 -18.08 -12.87
CA GLY A 370 -4.41 -18.48 -13.88
C GLY A 370 -2.98 -18.66 -13.37
N LYS A 371 -2.69 -18.30 -12.12
CA LYS A 371 -1.38 -18.52 -11.48
C LYS A 371 -1.42 -19.65 -10.45
N ILE A 372 -2.56 -19.88 -9.80
CA ILE A 372 -2.68 -20.84 -8.68
C ILE A 372 -3.24 -22.21 -9.07
N LEU A 373 -3.88 -22.38 -10.23
CA LEU A 373 -4.49 -23.67 -10.61
C LEU A 373 -3.46 -24.78 -10.87
N GLN A 374 -3.38 -25.76 -9.97
CA GLN A 374 -2.43 -26.88 -10.07
C GLN A 374 -3.04 -28.22 -10.49
N ASN A 375 -4.25 -28.55 -10.01
CA ASN A 375 -4.89 -29.84 -10.27
C ASN A 375 -5.94 -29.74 -11.39
N ASN A 376 -6.35 -30.90 -11.93
CA ASN A 376 -7.33 -30.93 -13.02
C ASN A 376 -8.77 -30.67 -12.54
N GLN A 377 -9.08 -30.92 -11.28
CA GLN A 377 -10.43 -30.71 -10.73
C GLN A 377 -10.78 -29.22 -10.67
N ASP A 378 -9.86 -28.38 -10.19
CA ASP A 378 -10.07 -26.94 -10.13
C ASP A 378 -10.09 -26.32 -11.54
N ARG A 379 -9.21 -26.80 -12.44
CA ARG A 379 -9.25 -26.41 -13.87
C ARG A 379 -10.59 -26.77 -14.50
N PHE A 380 -11.15 -27.92 -14.16
CA PHE A 380 -12.45 -28.37 -14.66
C PHE A 380 -13.57 -27.41 -14.24
N GLU A 381 -13.63 -27.03 -12.96
CA GLU A 381 -14.65 -26.08 -12.48
C GLU A 381 -14.48 -24.67 -13.08
N VAL A 382 -13.24 -24.22 -13.28
CA VAL A 382 -12.95 -22.95 -13.98
C VAL A 382 -13.40 -22.98 -15.44
N VAL A 383 -13.05 -24.03 -16.19
CA VAL A 383 -13.43 -24.18 -17.60
C VAL A 383 -14.94 -24.27 -17.75
N LYS A 384 -15.60 -25.00 -16.85
CA LYS A 384 -17.05 -25.06 -16.76
C LYS A 384 -17.63 -23.66 -16.55
N THR A 385 -17.14 -22.90 -15.56
CA THR A 385 -17.56 -21.52 -15.30
C THR A 385 -17.38 -20.60 -16.52
N LEU A 386 -16.20 -20.64 -17.15
CA LEU A 386 -15.88 -19.82 -18.33
C LEU A 386 -16.76 -20.14 -19.54
N SER A 387 -17.24 -21.37 -19.68
CA SER A 387 -18.13 -21.76 -20.78
C SER A 387 -19.49 -21.03 -20.79
N GLY A 388 -19.90 -20.50 -19.63
CA GLY A 388 -21.10 -19.68 -19.47
C GLY A 388 -20.97 -18.26 -20.02
N TYR A 389 -19.74 -17.72 -20.12
CA TYR A 389 -19.48 -16.35 -20.56
C TYR A 389 -19.86 -16.13 -22.02
N TRP A 390 -20.49 -15.01 -22.37
CA TRP A 390 -20.95 -14.75 -23.74
C TRP A 390 -19.79 -14.58 -24.75
N LEU A 391 -18.73 -13.89 -24.34
CA LEU A 391 -17.49 -13.70 -25.09
C LEU A 391 -16.32 -13.91 -24.13
N LEU A 392 -15.33 -14.70 -24.54
CA LEU A 392 -14.05 -14.81 -23.84
C LEU A 392 -13.04 -13.90 -24.54
N TYR A 393 -12.62 -12.85 -23.85
CA TYR A 393 -11.61 -11.92 -24.31
C TYR A 393 -10.67 -11.59 -23.14
N GLY A 394 -9.45 -11.15 -23.46
CA GLY A 394 -8.45 -10.79 -22.46
C GLY A 394 -8.13 -11.93 -21.51
N GLU A 395 -8.15 -11.63 -20.22
CA GLU A 395 -7.68 -12.47 -19.12
C GLU A 395 -8.53 -13.73 -18.94
N TYR A 396 -9.83 -13.69 -19.30
CA TYR A 396 -10.69 -14.87 -19.31
C TYR A 396 -10.30 -15.87 -20.40
N TYR A 397 -9.89 -15.39 -21.58
CA TYR A 397 -9.39 -16.24 -22.65
C TYR A 397 -8.03 -16.82 -22.26
N ASP A 398 -7.13 -16.00 -21.70
CA ASP A 398 -5.83 -16.45 -21.22
C ASP A 398 -5.96 -17.54 -20.15
N LEU A 399 -6.93 -17.41 -19.24
CA LEU A 399 -7.24 -18.42 -18.25
C LEU A 399 -7.74 -19.73 -18.90
N ALA A 400 -8.72 -19.65 -19.81
CA ALA A 400 -9.20 -20.82 -20.55
C ALA A 400 -8.08 -21.51 -21.34
N TRP A 401 -7.21 -20.72 -21.97
CA TRP A 401 -6.04 -21.19 -22.71
C TRP A 401 -5.06 -21.93 -21.81
N LYS A 402 -4.71 -21.35 -20.66
CA LYS A 402 -3.85 -22.00 -19.65
C LYS A 402 -4.46 -23.30 -19.13
N CYS A 403 -5.78 -23.35 -18.90
CA CYS A 403 -6.46 -24.59 -18.54
C CYS A 403 -6.29 -25.65 -19.65
N ALA A 404 -6.56 -25.29 -20.90
CA ALA A 404 -6.42 -26.19 -22.06
C ALA A 404 -4.99 -26.75 -22.24
N GLN A 405 -3.95 -25.97 -21.92
CA GLN A 405 -2.56 -26.42 -21.97
C GLN A 405 -2.22 -27.48 -20.90
N ASN A 406 -2.95 -27.48 -19.79
CA ASN A 406 -2.59 -28.25 -18.58
C ASN A 406 -3.64 -29.29 -18.19
N MET A 407 -4.61 -29.60 -19.07
CA MET A 407 -5.61 -30.64 -18.83
C MET A 407 -5.84 -31.50 -20.08
N PRO A 408 -6.22 -32.78 -19.92
CA PRO A 408 -6.59 -33.63 -21.04
C PRO A 408 -7.77 -33.05 -21.83
N TYR A 409 -7.71 -33.15 -23.15
CA TYR A 409 -8.77 -32.66 -24.03
C TYR A 409 -10.17 -33.22 -23.69
N PRO A 410 -10.36 -34.53 -23.37
CA PRO A 410 -11.67 -35.04 -22.98
C PRO A 410 -12.26 -34.35 -21.74
N ASP A 411 -11.43 -34.07 -20.74
CA ASP A 411 -11.84 -33.41 -19.50
C ASP A 411 -12.22 -31.94 -19.78
N PHE A 412 -11.43 -31.24 -20.61
CA PHE A 412 -11.74 -29.87 -21.04
C PHE A 412 -13.06 -29.83 -21.79
N TYR A 413 -13.25 -30.73 -22.76
CA TYR A 413 -14.46 -30.82 -23.56
C TYR A 413 -15.68 -31.09 -22.69
N GLN A 414 -15.56 -32.01 -21.73
CA GLN A 414 -16.64 -32.32 -20.79
C GLN A 414 -16.99 -31.12 -19.91
N ALA A 415 -15.99 -30.44 -19.32
CA ALA A 415 -16.19 -29.24 -18.51
C ALA A 415 -16.92 -28.14 -19.29
N TRP A 416 -16.45 -27.87 -20.51
CA TRP A 416 -16.98 -26.81 -21.37
C TRP A 416 -18.44 -27.02 -21.79
N HIS A 417 -18.91 -28.28 -21.79
CA HIS A 417 -20.24 -28.65 -22.25
C HIS A 417 -21.20 -29.07 -21.11
N GLN A 418 -20.80 -28.92 -19.84
CA GLN A 418 -21.56 -29.41 -18.69
C GLN A 418 -22.67 -28.47 -18.13
N HIS A 419 -22.84 -27.24 -18.64
CA HIS A 419 -23.86 -26.31 -18.11
C HIS A 419 -25.30 -26.50 -18.65
N ASN A 420 -26.27 -26.04 -17.83
CA ASN A 420 -27.73 -26.19 -17.96
C ASN A 420 -28.33 -25.67 -19.29
N VAL A 421 -29.57 -26.07 -19.58
CA VAL A 421 -30.33 -25.82 -20.84
C VAL A 421 -30.23 -24.38 -21.38
N ALA A 422 -30.18 -23.36 -20.50
CA ALA A 422 -30.00 -21.94 -20.86
C ALA A 422 -28.68 -21.66 -21.62
N THR A 423 -27.60 -22.36 -21.29
CA THR A 423 -26.29 -22.21 -21.94
C THR A 423 -26.24 -22.92 -23.29
N ARG A 424 -27.00 -24.01 -23.48
CA ARG A 424 -27.19 -24.63 -24.81
C ARG A 424 -27.97 -23.71 -25.74
N THR A 425 -29.01 -23.04 -25.24
CA THR A 425 -29.71 -21.99 -26.00
C THR A 425 -28.81 -20.78 -26.24
N MET A 426 -27.98 -20.35 -25.28
CA MET A 426 -27.02 -19.26 -25.47
C MET A 426 -25.89 -19.62 -26.46
N GLN A 427 -25.37 -20.85 -26.44
CA GLN A 427 -24.36 -21.35 -27.40
C GLN A 427 -24.96 -21.51 -28.80
N SER A 428 -26.22 -21.97 -28.89
CA SER A 428 -26.96 -22.01 -30.16
C SER A 428 -27.23 -20.61 -30.70
N LEU A 429 -27.61 -19.66 -29.83
CA LEU A 429 -27.77 -18.25 -30.14
C LEU A 429 -26.44 -17.59 -30.53
N LYS A 430 -25.31 -17.89 -29.89
CA LYS A 430 -23.98 -17.42 -30.30
C LYS A 430 -23.62 -17.88 -31.70
N ARG A 431 -23.86 -19.15 -32.03
CA ARG A 431 -23.63 -19.69 -33.38
C ARG A 431 -24.42 -18.94 -34.45
N ILE A 432 -25.60 -18.44 -34.11
CA ILE A 432 -26.50 -17.71 -35.02
C ILE A 432 -26.19 -16.20 -35.05
N LEU A 433 -25.99 -15.58 -33.89
CA LEU A 433 -25.87 -14.13 -33.71
C LEU A 433 -24.43 -13.61 -33.90
N PHE A 434 -23.40 -14.40 -33.58
CA PHE A 434 -22.01 -13.94 -33.70
C PHE A 434 -21.63 -13.56 -35.14
N PRO A 435 -21.98 -14.33 -36.20
CA PRO A 435 -21.75 -13.91 -37.58
C PRO A 435 -22.50 -12.62 -37.93
N ILE A 436 -23.75 -12.48 -37.44
CA ILE A 436 -24.61 -11.32 -37.72
C ILE A 436 -24.05 -10.04 -37.06
N ILE A 437 -23.65 -10.13 -35.79
CA ILE A 437 -23.05 -9.02 -35.03
C ILE A 437 -21.67 -8.68 -35.58
N TRP A 438 -20.87 -9.67 -35.96
CA TRP A 438 -19.56 -9.45 -36.58
C TRP A 438 -19.68 -8.74 -37.94
N VAL A 439 -20.66 -9.13 -38.77
CA VAL A 439 -20.99 -8.41 -40.02
C VAL A 439 -21.49 -7.00 -39.73
N PHE A 440 -22.32 -6.79 -38.70
CA PHE A 440 -22.79 -5.46 -38.31
C PHE A 440 -21.66 -4.54 -37.82
N LEU A 441 -20.71 -5.06 -37.04
CA LEU A 441 -19.52 -4.33 -36.57
C LEU A 441 -18.53 -4.03 -37.69
N GLN A 442 -18.40 -4.92 -38.69
CA GLN A 442 -17.64 -4.64 -39.91
C GLN A 442 -18.31 -3.54 -40.75
N LEU A 443 -19.64 -3.56 -40.88
CA LEU A 443 -20.39 -2.54 -41.62
C LEU A 443 -20.34 -1.15 -40.96
N GLN A 444 -20.27 -1.07 -39.63
CA GLN A 444 -20.06 0.21 -38.93
C GLN A 444 -18.62 0.76 -39.03
N ARG A 445 -17.63 -0.06 -39.39
CA ARG A 445 -16.25 0.42 -39.67
C ARG A 445 -16.09 0.99 -41.09
N TYR A 446 -17.09 0.86 -41.95
CA TYR A 446 -17.09 1.35 -43.35
C TYR A 446 -18.07 2.52 -43.59
N LYS A 447 -18.56 3.14 -42.53
CA LYS A 447 -19.18 4.48 -42.54
C LYS A 447 -18.38 5.39 -41.62
#